data_AF-A0A917D5D2-F1
#
_entry.id   AF-A0A917D5D2-F1
#
_cell.length_a   1.000
_cell.length_b   1.000
_cell.length_c   1.000
_cell.angle_alpha   90.00
_cell.angle_beta   90.00
_cell.angle_gamma   90.00
#
_symmetry.space_group_name_H-M   'P 1'
#
loop_
_entity.id
_entity.type
_entity.pdbx_description
1 polymer ?
#
loop_
_entity_poly.entity_id
_entity_poly.type
_entity_poly.pdbx_seq_one_letter_code
_entity_poly.pdbx_strand_id
1 'polypeptide(L)'
;MSANPSSDPAEQKIRRILDPAHPLSKSDVIWVLEWIKKKVADEDPSLLGLSQPRLLKSFHCFAEAAMFLIHHRLGYDHETNRLRATLAEAVHGISRSTS
;
A
#
# COMPACT_ATOMS: atom_id res chain seq x y z
N MET A 1 -26.78 20.10 -8.35
CA MET A 1 -25.87 19.36 -9.23
C MET A 1 -24.65 18.98 -8.39
N SER A 2 -24.65 17.81 -7.78
CA SER A 2 -23.61 17.39 -6.84
C SER A 2 -22.51 16.65 -7.60
N ALA A 3 -21.33 17.27 -7.72
CA ALA A 3 -20.14 16.60 -8.22
C ALA A 3 -19.72 15.52 -7.22
N ASN A 4 -19.59 14.27 -7.67
CA ASN A 4 -19.26 13.10 -6.84
C ASN A 4 -18.24 12.24 -7.62
N PRO A 5 -17.38 11.47 -6.93
CA PRO A 5 -16.08 11.85 -6.39
C PRO A 5 -14.96 11.59 -7.41
N SER A 6 -14.13 12.58 -7.71
CA SER A 6 -12.84 12.34 -8.37
C SER A 6 -11.92 11.63 -7.38
N SER A 7 -11.99 10.30 -7.35
CA SER A 7 -11.06 9.47 -6.59
C SER A 7 -9.66 9.69 -7.15
N ASP A 8 -8.70 10.01 -6.27
CA ASP A 8 -7.30 10.20 -6.62
C ASP A 8 -6.82 9.01 -7.47
N PRO A 9 -6.25 9.22 -8.67
CA PRO A 9 -5.72 8.13 -9.51
C PRO A 9 -4.79 7.18 -8.75
N ALA A 10 -4.06 7.68 -7.75
CA ALA A 10 -3.23 6.85 -6.89
C ALA A 10 -4.07 5.92 -6.00
N GLU A 11 -5.16 6.41 -5.42
CA GLU A 11 -6.08 5.58 -4.62
C GLU A 11 -6.77 4.51 -5.47
N GLN A 12 -7.15 4.82 -6.71
CA GLN A 12 -7.71 3.83 -7.62
C GLN A 12 -6.69 2.73 -7.95
N LYS A 13 -5.43 3.12 -8.15
CA LYS A 13 -4.36 2.15 -8.39
C LYS A 13 -4.08 1.28 -7.15
N ILE A 14 -4.07 1.86 -5.94
CA ILE A 14 -3.97 1.09 -4.69
C ILE A 14 -5.10 0.08 -4.60
N ARG A 15 -6.36 0.49 -4.80
CA ARG A 15 -7.54 -0.40 -4.78
C ARG A 15 -7.37 -1.58 -5.74
N ARG A 16 -6.94 -1.31 -6.97
CA ARG A 16 -6.70 -2.35 -7.97
C ARG A 16 -5.60 -3.32 -7.54
N ILE A 17 -4.49 -2.84 -7.00
CA ILE A 17 -3.37 -3.67 -6.55
C ILE A 17 -3.79 -4.57 -5.38
N LEU A 18 -4.63 -4.06 -4.49
CA LEU A 18 -5.15 -4.78 -3.33
C LEU A 18 -6.36 -5.68 -3.66
N ASP A 19 -6.85 -5.69 -4.90
CA ASP A 19 -7.88 -6.63 -5.34
C ASP A 19 -7.29 -8.05 -5.45
N PRO A 20 -7.88 -9.05 -4.78
CA PRO A 20 -7.47 -10.45 -4.94
C PRO A 20 -7.55 -10.96 -6.38
N ALA A 21 -8.46 -10.43 -7.21
CA ALA A 21 -8.62 -10.80 -8.61
C ALA A 21 -7.55 -10.20 -9.52
N HIS A 22 -6.81 -9.17 -9.07
CA HIS A 22 -5.71 -8.57 -9.83
C HIS A 22 -4.41 -9.35 -9.57
N PRO A 23 -3.72 -9.88 -10.61
CA PRO A 23 -2.44 -10.55 -10.44
C PRO A 23 -1.37 -9.56 -9.97
N LEU A 24 -0.87 -9.75 -8.75
CA LEU A 24 0.10 -8.84 -8.14
C LEU A 24 1.46 -8.97 -8.81
N SER A 25 1.90 -7.90 -9.48
CA SER A 25 3.20 -7.85 -10.15
C SER A 25 4.28 -7.21 -9.28
N LYS A 26 5.56 -7.49 -9.58
CA LYS A 26 6.70 -6.79 -8.97
C LYS A 26 6.59 -5.26 -9.11
N SER A 27 6.16 -4.79 -10.28
CA SER A 27 5.99 -3.37 -10.57
C SER A 27 4.89 -2.73 -9.71
N ASP A 28 3.82 -3.46 -9.40
CA ASP A 28 2.77 -2.99 -8.50
C ASP A 28 3.30 -2.79 -7.08
N VAL A 29 4.06 -3.76 -6.56
CA VAL A 29 4.69 -3.68 -5.23
C VAL A 29 5.62 -2.47 -5.16
N ILE A 30 6.52 -2.31 -6.14
CA ILE A 30 7.46 -1.17 -6.21
C ILE A 30 6.69 0.14 -6.23
N TRP A 31 5.63 0.23 -7.05
CA TRP A 31 4.84 1.44 -7.16
C TRP A 31 4.17 1.82 -5.82
N VAL A 32 3.64 0.86 -5.06
CA VAL A 32 3.08 1.13 -3.72
C VAL A 32 4.15 1.64 -2.76
N LEU A 33 5.34 1.03 -2.77
CA LEU A 33 6.45 1.48 -1.90
C LEU A 33 6.91 2.90 -2.26
N GLU A 34 7.00 3.22 -3.55
CA GLU A 34 7.30 4.58 -4.00
C GLU A 34 6.23 5.58 -3.60
N TRP A 35 4.97 5.19 -3.68
CA TRP A 35 3.85 6.03 -3.26
C TRP A 35 3.90 6.32 -1.74
N ILE A 36 4.14 5.31 -0.89
CA ILE A 36 4.31 5.50 0.55
C ILE A 36 5.51 6.43 0.84
N LYS A 37 6.66 6.17 0.19
CA LYS A 37 7.87 7.00 0.35
C LYS A 37 7.60 8.46 0.00
N LYS A 38 6.84 8.71 -1.07
CA LYS A 38 6.43 10.06 -1.46
C LYS A 38 5.56 10.71 -0.38
N LYS A 39 4.56 10.01 0.15
CA LYS A 39 3.71 10.51 1.24
C LYS A 39 4.49 10.87 2.51
N VAL A 40 5.51 10.08 2.85
CA VAL A 40 6.43 10.38 3.95
C VAL A 40 7.26 11.63 3.65
N ALA A 41 7.85 11.73 2.46
CA ALA A 41 8.68 12.87 2.05
C ALA A 41 7.88 14.18 1.98
N ASP A 42 6.62 14.09 1.59
CA ASP A 42 5.69 15.23 1.51
C ASP A 42 5.07 15.59 2.87
N GLU A 43 5.42 14.87 3.96
CA GLU A 43 4.83 15.02 5.29
C GLU A 43 3.29 15.00 5.26
N ASP A 44 2.71 14.07 4.48
CA ASP A 44 1.28 14.09 4.16
C ASP A 44 0.42 14.10 5.45
N PRO A 45 -0.58 14.98 5.56
CA PRO A 45 -1.43 15.08 6.74
C PRO A 45 -2.11 13.76 7.15
N SER A 46 -2.42 12.87 6.18
CA SER A 46 -2.98 11.55 6.50
C SER A 46 -1.99 10.69 7.29
N LEU A 47 -0.69 10.85 7.01
CA LEU A 47 0.38 10.12 7.70
C LEU A 47 0.68 10.73 9.07
N LEU A 48 0.72 12.06 9.16
CA LEU A 48 0.92 12.77 10.43
C LEU A 48 -0.25 12.59 11.40
N GLY A 49 -1.46 12.35 10.89
CA GLY A 49 -2.66 12.07 11.69
C GLY A 49 -2.71 10.66 12.29
N LEU A 50 -1.81 9.75 11.92
CA LEU A 50 -1.80 8.38 12.45
C LEU A 50 -1.24 8.34 13.87
N SER A 51 -1.79 7.44 14.69
CA SER A 51 -1.19 7.11 15.98
C SER A 51 0.18 6.45 15.79
N GLN A 52 1.09 6.64 16.76
CA GLN A 52 2.42 6.04 16.71
C GLN A 52 2.41 4.51 16.51
N PRO A 53 1.56 3.72 17.20
CA PRO A 53 1.47 2.27 16.94
C PRO A 53 1.07 1.94 15.50
N ARG A 54 0.17 2.74 14.91
CA ARG A 54 -0.27 2.54 13.52
C ARG A 54 0.86 2.85 12.54
N LEU A 55 1.61 3.94 12.77
CA LEU A 55 2.76 4.30 11.97
C LEU A 55 3.84 3.20 12.01
N LEU A 56 4.14 2.67 13.20
CA LEU A 56 5.09 1.55 13.37
C LEU A 56 4.65 0.29 12.62
N LYS A 57 3.36 -0.06 12.69
CA LYS A 57 2.81 -1.21 11.94
C LYS A 57 2.91 -1.00 10.43
N SER A 58 2.56 0.20 9.93
CA SER A 58 2.67 0.52 8.51
C SER A 58 4.12 0.51 8.02
N PHE A 59 5.06 1.03 8.81
CA PHE A 59 6.49 0.98 8.52
C PHE A 59 7.03 -0.46 8.50
N HIS A 60 6.64 -1.29 9.47
CA HIS A 60 7.03 -2.70 9.49
C HIS A 60 6.57 -3.43 8.24
N CYS A 61 5.31 -3.24 7.83
CA CYS A 61 4.77 -3.83 6.62
C CYS A 61 5.44 -3.28 5.34
N PHE A 62 5.74 -1.99 5.27
CA PHE A 62 6.54 -1.40 4.21
C PHE A 62 7.91 -2.08 4.07
N ALA A 63 8.62 -2.26 5.19
CA ALA A 63 9.93 -2.91 5.22
C ALA A 63 9.83 -4.40 4.82
N GLU A 64 8.83 -5.12 5.32
CA GLU A 64 8.61 -6.53 4.97
C GLU A 64 8.35 -6.71 3.46
N ALA A 65 7.51 -5.86 2.86
CA ALA A 65 7.27 -5.87 1.42
C ALA A 65 8.52 -5.56 0.60
N ALA A 66 9.37 -4.63 1.06
CA ALA A 66 10.66 -4.34 0.44
C ALA A 66 11.62 -5.54 0.52
N MET A 67 11.70 -6.22 1.66
CA MET A 67 12.50 -7.43 1.81
C MET A 67 12.01 -8.57 0.93
N PHE A 68 10.70 -8.65 0.68
CA PHE A 68 10.10 -9.61 -0.25
C PHE A 68 10.64 -9.44 -1.68
N LEU A 69 10.82 -8.20 -2.13
CA LEU A 69 11.40 -7.87 -3.44
C LEU A 69 12.87 -8.27 -3.54
N ILE A 70 13.64 -8.06 -2.47
CA ILE A 70 15.07 -8.39 -2.41
C ILE A 70 15.29 -9.90 -2.44
N HIS A 71 14.47 -10.66 -1.72
CA HIS A 71 14.61 -12.11 -1.62
C HIS A 71 13.98 -12.89 -2.77
N HIS A 72 13.40 -12.23 -3.78
CA HIS A 72 12.85 -12.85 -5.00
C HIS A 72 11.84 -14.00 -4.74
N ARG A 73 11.07 -13.94 -3.66
CA ARG A 73 10.11 -15.02 -3.27
C ARG A 73 8.75 -14.97 -4.00
N LEU A 74 8.70 -14.46 -5.22
CA LEU A 74 7.44 -14.38 -5.98
C LEU A 74 7.27 -15.66 -6.80
N GLY A 75 6.91 -16.76 -6.15
CA GLY A 75 6.72 -18.06 -6.81
C GLY A 75 5.46 -18.82 -6.42
N TYR A 76 4.83 -18.50 -5.28
CA TYR A 76 3.68 -19.23 -4.74
C TYR A 76 2.48 -18.32 -4.46
N ASP A 77 1.27 -18.81 -4.73
CA ASP A 77 0.03 -18.05 -4.51
C ASP A 77 -0.16 -17.61 -3.05
N HIS A 78 0.27 -18.44 -2.09
CA HIS A 78 0.21 -18.11 -0.66
C HIS A 78 1.13 -16.94 -0.29
N GLU A 79 2.31 -16.88 -0.89
CA GLU A 79 3.26 -15.78 -0.71
C GLU A 79 2.72 -14.49 -1.32
N THR A 80 2.04 -14.59 -2.47
CA THR A 80 1.40 -13.45 -3.14
C THR A 80 0.25 -12.87 -2.32
N ASN A 81 -0.62 -13.73 -1.77
CA ASN A 81 -1.73 -13.28 -0.91
C ASN A 81 -1.23 -12.64 0.39
N ARG A 82 -0.20 -13.22 1.00
CA ARG A 82 0.45 -12.62 2.18
C ARG A 82 1.05 -11.25 1.84
N LEU A 83 1.76 -11.14 0.72
CA LEU A 83 2.35 -9.87 0.29
C LEU A 83 1.27 -8.80 0.04
N ARG A 84 0.13 -9.17 -0.56
CA ARG A 84 -1.01 -8.26 -0.73
C ARG A 84 -1.56 -7.78 0.61
N ALA A 85 -1.70 -8.67 1.60
CA ALA A 85 -2.12 -8.28 2.95
C ALA A 85 -1.10 -7.35 3.63
N THR A 86 0.19 -7.63 3.48
CA THR A 86 1.27 -6.76 3.95
C THR A 86 1.17 -5.36 3.30
N LEU A 87 0.93 -5.27 1.99
CA LEU A 87 0.74 -3.99 1.31
C LEU A 87 -0.51 -3.24 1.79
N ALA A 88 -1.62 -3.95 2.02
CA ALA A 88 -2.85 -3.37 2.55
C ALA A 88 -2.60 -2.73 3.94
N GLU A 89 -1.86 -3.42 4.80
CA GLU A 89 -1.46 -2.89 6.11
C GLU A 89 -0.48 -1.72 6.01
N ALA A 90 0.41 -1.72 5.03
CA ALA A 90 1.35 -0.62 4.82
C ALA A 90 0.64 0.70 4.43
N VAL A 91 -0.42 0.61 3.62
CA VAL A 91 -1.19 1.79 3.18
C VAL A 91 -2.36 2.14 4.11
N HIS A 92 -2.65 1.32 5.11
CA HIS A 92 -3.79 1.51 6.01
C HIS A 92 -3.67 2.82 6.78
N GLY A 93 -4.71 3.66 6.67
CA GLY A 93 -4.75 5.00 7.25
C GLY A 93 -4.02 6.08 6.43
N ILE A 94 -3.24 5.70 5.41
CA ILE A 94 -2.60 6.63 4.46
C ILE A 94 -3.49 6.80 3.22
N SER A 95 -4.01 5.70 2.67
CA SER A 95 -5.01 5.75 1.60
C SER A 95 -6.42 5.92 2.20
N ARG A 96 -7.29 6.74 1.61
CA ARG A 96 -8.69 6.90 2.08
C ARG A 96 -9.56 5.68 1.80
N SER A 97 -8.99 4.65 1.19
CA SER A 97 -9.70 3.43 0.83
C SER A 97 -9.39 2.32 1.81
N THR A 98 -10.06 2.32 2.95
CA THR A 98 -10.76 1.17 3.57
C THR A 98 -11.06 1.51 5.03
N SER A 99 -12.35 1.64 5.35
CA SER A 99 -12.91 1.22 6.64
C SER A 99 -13.14 -0.28 6.65
#